data_AF-A0A966FV99-F1
#
_entry.id   AF-A0A966FV99-F1
#
_cell.length_a   1.000
_cell.length_b   1.000
_cell.length_c   1.000
_cell.angle_alpha   90.00
_cell.angle_beta   90.00
_cell.angle_gamma   90.00
#
_symmetry.space_group_name_H-M   'P 1'
#
loop_
_entity.id
_entity.type
_entity.pdbx_description
1 polymer ?
#
loop_
_entity_poly.entity_id
_entity_poly.type
_entity_poly.pdbx_seq_one_letter_code
_entity_poly.pdbx_strand_id
1 'polypeptide(L)'
;MLRPLCLCSALLLLAACDRTQPAPALPEAAETADMQQADGPADAPVTLAGEWRVAGLDGEEFDEAYGIALSADDSEIWWEPRCAAQAVRYRIDANRFESVPPPAPPTAEAGTGADAAVAVCAIGLPERLPEVMAAIRAADRIERTPQNGVRLSGRGHSLTLFGQ
;
A
#
# COMPACT_ATOMS: atom_id res chain seq x y z
N MET A 1 30.24 14.61 45.02
CA MET A 1 30.35 16.06 44.73
C MET A 1 28.95 16.64 44.71
N LEU A 2 28.71 17.64 45.55
CA LEU A 2 27.42 18.22 45.95
C LEU A 2 27.15 19.50 45.13
N ARG A 3 25.94 19.61 44.51
CA ARG A 3 25.09 20.79 44.20
C ARG A 3 25.71 22.11 43.67
N PRO A 4 25.05 22.89 42.79
CA PRO A 4 23.70 23.43 43.07
C PRO A 4 22.71 23.58 41.89
N LEU A 5 21.43 23.63 42.28
CA LEU A 5 20.33 24.21 41.52
C LEU A 5 20.58 25.71 41.28
N CYS A 6 20.21 26.22 40.10
CA CYS A 6 19.85 27.61 39.93
C CYS A 6 18.46 27.69 39.27
N LEU A 7 17.45 27.92 40.12
CA LEU A 7 16.16 28.45 39.71
C LEU A 7 16.37 29.85 39.13
N CYS A 8 15.77 30.14 37.98
CA CYS A 8 15.37 31.50 37.59
C CYS A 8 14.04 31.42 36.84
N SER A 9 12.96 31.62 37.57
CA SER A 9 11.63 31.92 37.03
C SER A 9 11.62 33.34 36.46
N ALA A 10 11.02 33.51 35.28
CA ALA A 10 10.42 34.78 34.87
C ALA A 10 9.21 34.50 33.96
N LEU A 11 8.02 34.70 34.51
CA LEU A 11 6.76 34.86 33.77
C LEU A 11 6.86 36.12 32.90
N LEU A 12 6.37 36.05 31.65
CA LEU A 12 5.98 37.22 30.88
C LEU A 12 4.58 37.00 30.28
N LEU A 13 3.76 38.02 30.49
CA LEU A 13 2.31 38.05 30.43
C LEU A 13 1.75 38.06 28.99
N LEU A 14 0.60 37.38 28.86
CA LEU A 14 -0.62 37.80 28.16
C LEU A 14 -0.49 38.89 27.07
N ALA A 15 -0.54 38.46 25.80
CA ALA A 15 -1.08 39.28 24.72
C ALA A 15 -2.48 38.74 24.35
N ALA A 16 -3.48 39.24 25.06
CA ALA A 16 -4.89 39.07 24.73
C ALA A 16 -5.25 40.05 23.60
N CYS A 17 -5.43 39.56 22.38
CA CYS A 17 -6.10 40.32 21.32
C CYS A 17 -7.59 39.97 21.35
N ASP A 18 -8.29 40.69 22.21
CA ASP A 18 -9.75 40.79 22.23
C ASP A 18 -10.18 41.63 21.01
N ARG A 19 -10.85 41.01 20.04
CA ARG A 19 -11.63 41.72 19.02
C ARG A 19 -13.07 41.24 19.08
N THR A 20 -13.77 41.73 20.10
CA THR A 20 -15.23 41.77 20.13
C THR A 20 -15.72 42.77 19.07
N GLN A 21 -16.38 42.29 18.02
CA GLN A 21 -17.09 43.13 17.04
C GLN A 21 -18.56 42.69 16.97
N PRO A 22 -19.53 43.54 17.37
CA PRO A 22 -20.95 43.24 17.20
C PRO A 22 -21.42 43.44 15.75
N ALA A 23 -22.35 42.58 15.33
CA ALA A 23 -22.92 42.47 14.00
C ALA A 23 -23.79 43.66 13.55
N PRO A 24 -23.95 43.83 12.23
CA PRO A 24 -25.20 44.25 11.64
C PRO A 24 -25.86 43.10 10.85
N ALA A 25 -27.19 43.04 10.93
CA ALA A 25 -28.03 42.05 10.27
C ALA A 25 -28.09 42.22 8.74
N LEU A 26 -28.04 41.06 8.06
CA LEU A 26 -28.52 40.61 6.73
C LEU A 26 -29.18 41.63 5.76
N PRO A 27 -28.99 41.45 4.43
CA PRO A 27 -29.74 40.42 3.70
C PRO A 27 -28.89 39.49 2.84
N GLU A 28 -29.14 38.19 3.03
CA GLU A 28 -29.34 37.16 2.01
C GLU A 28 -28.99 37.57 0.56
N ALA A 29 -27.71 37.41 0.21
CA ALA A 29 -27.31 37.15 -1.17
C ALA A 29 -26.97 35.66 -1.24
N ALA A 30 -27.78 34.92 -1.97
CA ALA A 30 -27.50 33.54 -2.36
C ALA A 30 -26.25 33.54 -3.25
N GLU A 31 -25.08 33.52 -2.61
CA GLU A 31 -23.83 33.17 -3.26
C GLU A 31 -23.90 31.65 -3.43
N THR A 32 -24.27 31.22 -4.63
CA THR A 32 -23.98 29.87 -5.10
C THR A 32 -22.48 29.67 -4.90
N ALA A 33 -22.12 29.06 -3.79
CA ALA A 33 -20.85 28.39 -3.62
C ALA A 33 -20.84 27.28 -4.65
N ASP A 34 -20.43 27.67 -5.86
CA ASP A 34 -19.92 26.77 -6.85
C ASP A 34 -18.73 26.10 -6.17
N MET A 35 -19.02 24.94 -5.59
CA MET A 35 -18.06 24.05 -4.99
C MET A 35 -17.31 23.45 -6.17
N GLN A 36 -16.53 24.31 -6.85
CA GLN A 36 -15.55 23.91 -7.83
C GLN A 36 -14.44 23.27 -7.01
N GLN A 37 -14.69 22.00 -6.71
CA GLN A 37 -13.76 21.05 -6.16
C GLN A 37 -12.54 21.14 -7.07
N ALA A 38 -11.52 21.88 -6.62
CA ALA A 38 -10.27 21.97 -7.32
C ALA A 38 -9.78 20.53 -7.42
N ASP A 39 -9.83 19.97 -8.64
CA ASP A 39 -9.06 18.78 -8.98
C ASP A 39 -7.62 19.13 -8.63
N GLY A 40 -7.20 18.68 -7.44
CA GLY A 40 -5.80 18.63 -7.07
C GLY A 40 -5.05 17.84 -8.15
N PRO A 41 -3.72 17.98 -8.23
CA PRO A 41 -2.94 17.22 -9.20
C PRO A 41 -3.36 15.75 -9.11
N ALA A 42 -3.91 15.22 -10.20
CA ALA A 42 -4.28 13.83 -10.29
C ALA A 42 -3.03 13.01 -9.97
N ASP A 43 -3.09 12.21 -8.89
CA ASP A 43 -1.97 11.37 -8.50
C ASP A 43 -1.54 10.54 -9.71
N ALA A 44 -0.21 10.44 -9.91
CA ALA A 44 0.32 9.63 -10.99
C ALA A 44 -0.25 8.21 -10.92
N PRO A 45 -0.58 7.57 -12.07
CA PRO A 45 -1.12 6.22 -12.08
C PRO A 45 -0.23 5.28 -11.29
N VAL A 46 -0.82 4.52 -10.36
CA VAL A 46 -0.05 3.55 -9.57
C VAL A 46 0.15 2.30 -10.43
N THR A 47 1.40 1.94 -10.68
CA THR A 47 1.79 0.69 -11.34
C THR A 47 2.65 -0.14 -10.41
N LEU A 48 2.60 -1.46 -10.55
CA LEU A 48 3.50 -2.41 -9.89
C LEU A 48 4.66 -2.84 -10.79
N ALA A 49 4.76 -2.42 -12.06
CA ALA A 49 5.89 -2.81 -12.90
C ALA A 49 7.22 -2.34 -12.28
N GLY A 50 8.15 -3.27 -12.04
CA GLY A 50 9.45 -3.02 -11.41
C GLY A 50 9.82 -4.01 -10.31
N GLU A 51 10.83 -3.64 -9.52
CA GLU A 51 11.36 -4.43 -8.41
C GLU A 51 10.95 -3.79 -7.08
N TRP A 52 10.57 -4.62 -6.12
CA TRP A 52 9.99 -4.20 -4.85
C TRP A 52 10.62 -4.93 -3.68
N ARG A 53 10.80 -4.23 -2.56
CA ARG A 53 10.99 -4.85 -1.24
C ARG A 53 9.70 -4.76 -0.45
N VAL A 54 9.37 -5.85 0.25
CA VAL A 54 8.32 -5.82 1.27
C VAL A 54 8.80 -4.95 2.44
N ALA A 55 8.00 -3.96 2.80
CA ALA A 55 8.31 -2.98 3.84
C ALA A 55 7.34 -3.05 5.02
N GLY A 56 6.14 -3.62 4.84
CA GLY A 56 5.20 -3.83 5.92
C GLY A 56 4.06 -4.76 5.54
N LEU A 57 3.50 -5.43 6.53
CA LEU A 57 2.40 -6.38 6.38
C LEU A 57 1.39 -6.16 7.50
N ASP A 58 0.11 -6.05 7.14
CA ASP A 58 -1.03 -5.90 8.06
C ASP A 58 -0.87 -4.77 9.10
N GLY A 59 -0.19 -3.70 8.70
CA GLY A 59 0.05 -2.50 9.51
C GLY A 59 1.34 -2.54 10.35
N GLU A 60 2.05 -3.66 10.34
CA GLU A 60 3.35 -3.81 10.99
C GLU A 60 4.49 -3.60 9.99
N GLU A 61 5.60 -3.05 10.47
CA GLU A 61 6.83 -2.96 9.67
C GLU A 61 7.40 -4.36 9.44
N PHE A 62 7.93 -4.61 8.24
CA PHE A 62 8.58 -5.87 7.92
C PHE A 62 10.04 -5.83 8.41
N ASP A 63 10.23 -6.07 9.71
CA ASP A 63 11.54 -6.06 10.40
C ASP A 63 12.00 -7.49 10.73
N GLU A 64 12.13 -8.31 9.70
CA GLU A 64 12.62 -9.69 9.81
C GLU A 64 14.14 -9.75 9.63
N ALA A 65 14.76 -10.85 10.08
CA ALA A 65 16.20 -11.10 9.86
C ALA A 65 16.56 -11.33 8.36
N TYR A 66 15.57 -11.30 7.47
CA TYR A 66 15.68 -11.46 6.03
C TYR A 66 14.73 -10.49 5.32
N GLY A 67 15.01 -10.18 4.06
CA GLY A 67 14.11 -9.40 3.21
C GLY A 67 13.31 -10.29 2.25
N ILE A 68 12.14 -9.82 1.82
CA ILE A 68 11.40 -10.40 0.70
C ILE A 68 11.42 -9.38 -0.45
N ALA A 69 12.00 -9.80 -1.58
CA ALA A 69 12.00 -9.04 -2.82
C ALA A 69 10.97 -9.62 -3.78
N LEU A 70 10.19 -8.77 -4.42
CA LEU A 70 9.20 -9.13 -5.43
C LEU A 70 9.55 -8.43 -6.73
N SER A 71 9.39 -9.13 -7.83
CA SER A 71 9.50 -8.57 -9.18
C SER A 71 8.11 -8.52 -9.79
N ALA A 72 7.84 -7.53 -10.63
CA ALA A 72 6.55 -7.36 -11.25
C ALA A 72 6.64 -6.75 -12.66
N ASP A 73 5.74 -7.19 -13.53
CA ASP A 73 5.45 -6.57 -14.82
C ASP A 73 4.03 -5.98 -14.79
N ASP A 74 3.49 -5.54 -15.92
CA ASP A 74 2.17 -4.91 -16.02
C ASP A 74 0.98 -5.82 -15.63
N SER A 75 1.21 -7.12 -15.47
CA SER A 75 0.16 -8.13 -15.32
C SER A 75 0.40 -9.16 -14.23
N GLU A 76 1.62 -9.26 -13.71
CA GLU A 76 2.00 -10.26 -12.70
C GLU A 76 3.01 -9.69 -11.71
N ILE A 77 2.89 -10.11 -10.45
CA ILE A 77 3.88 -9.89 -9.39
C ILE A 77 4.30 -11.25 -8.84
N TRP A 78 5.59 -11.46 -8.63
CA TRP A 78 6.15 -12.75 -8.23
C TRP A 78 7.34 -12.62 -7.31
N TRP A 79 7.65 -13.72 -6.62
CA TRP A 79 8.89 -13.93 -5.90
C TRP A 79 9.82 -14.84 -6.71
N GLU A 80 11.11 -14.52 -6.75
CA GLU A 80 12.13 -15.33 -7.43
C GLU A 80 12.65 -16.46 -6.53
N PRO A 81 12.95 -17.65 -7.08
CA PRO A 81 12.93 -17.98 -8.50
C PRO A 81 11.52 -18.29 -9.02
N ARG A 82 11.23 -17.98 -10.30
CA ARG A 82 9.95 -18.33 -10.96
C ARG A 82 9.51 -19.79 -10.79
N CYS A 83 10.45 -20.73 -10.72
CA CYS A 83 10.15 -22.15 -10.49
C CYS A 83 9.60 -22.48 -9.09
N ALA A 84 9.56 -21.51 -8.17
CA ALA A 84 8.87 -21.62 -6.88
C ALA A 84 7.34 -21.48 -7.00
N ALA A 85 6.85 -21.07 -8.17
CA ALA A 85 5.44 -20.84 -8.47
C ALA A 85 4.74 -19.87 -7.48
N GLN A 86 5.48 -18.89 -6.95
CA GLN A 86 4.96 -17.85 -6.08
C GLN A 86 4.69 -16.58 -6.91
N ALA A 87 3.52 -16.54 -7.57
CA ALA A 87 3.09 -15.42 -8.39
C ALA A 87 1.60 -15.10 -8.20
N VAL A 88 1.24 -13.83 -8.44
CA VAL A 88 -0.15 -13.35 -8.52
C VAL A 88 -0.31 -12.53 -9.78
N ARG A 89 -1.24 -12.96 -10.65
CA ARG A 89 -1.67 -12.15 -11.79
C ARG A 89 -2.63 -11.08 -11.31
N TYR A 90 -2.58 -9.91 -11.93
CA TYR A 90 -3.40 -8.79 -11.49
C TYR A 90 -3.85 -7.90 -12.65
N ARG A 91 -4.80 -7.01 -12.34
CA ARG A 91 -5.16 -5.83 -13.14
C ARG A 91 -5.26 -4.62 -12.22
N ILE A 92 -4.85 -3.46 -12.74
CA ILE A 92 -5.02 -2.17 -12.07
C ILE A 92 -5.87 -1.27 -12.96
N ASP A 93 -6.88 -0.66 -12.37
CA ASP A 93 -7.70 0.39 -12.98
C ASP A 93 -7.81 1.55 -11.99
N ALA A 94 -7.14 2.67 -12.30
CA ALA A 94 -6.93 3.78 -11.37
C ALA A 94 -6.34 3.30 -10.01
N ASN A 95 -7.13 3.32 -8.94
CA ASN A 95 -6.76 2.87 -7.60
C ASN A 95 -7.36 1.50 -7.22
N ARG A 96 -8.04 0.84 -8.16
CA ARG A 96 -8.58 -0.50 -7.97
C ARG A 96 -7.53 -1.54 -8.35
N PHE A 97 -7.32 -2.51 -7.47
CA PHE A 97 -6.49 -3.68 -7.72
C PHE A 97 -7.38 -4.91 -7.79
N GLU A 98 -7.11 -5.81 -8.73
CA GLU A 98 -7.82 -7.07 -8.83
C GLU A 98 -6.84 -8.22 -9.07
N SER A 99 -6.80 -9.20 -8.17
CA SER A 99 -6.10 -10.45 -8.43
C SER A 99 -6.86 -11.29 -9.45
N VAL A 100 -6.20 -11.70 -10.53
CA VAL A 100 -6.78 -12.50 -11.61
C VAL A 100 -6.45 -13.98 -11.38
N PRO A 101 -7.45 -14.88 -11.30
CA PRO A 101 -7.19 -16.31 -11.22
C PRO A 101 -6.42 -16.82 -12.46
N PRO A 102 -5.56 -17.84 -12.31
CA PRO A 102 -4.98 -18.50 -13.48
C PRO A 102 -6.10 -19.11 -14.34
N PRO A 103 -5.89 -19.25 -15.66
CA PRO A 103 -6.84 -19.94 -16.52
C PRO A 103 -7.05 -21.36 -16.01
N ALA A 104 -8.28 -21.87 -16.16
CA ALA A 104 -8.57 -23.26 -15.85
C ALA A 104 -7.62 -24.15 -16.67
N PRO A 105 -7.08 -25.25 -16.08
CA PRO A 105 -6.32 -26.21 -16.86
C PRO A 105 -7.21 -26.73 -18.01
N PRO A 106 -6.62 -27.05 -19.17
CA PRO A 106 -7.38 -27.70 -20.22
C PRO A 106 -8.06 -28.94 -19.62
N THR A 107 -9.37 -29.09 -19.84
CA THR A 107 -10.06 -30.33 -19.49
C THR A 107 -9.33 -31.44 -20.20
N ALA A 108 -8.66 -32.33 -19.44
CA ALA A 108 -8.00 -33.49 -20.01
C ALA A 108 -9.03 -34.21 -20.88
N GLU A 109 -8.86 -34.18 -22.20
CA GLU A 109 -9.62 -35.07 -23.06
C GLU A 109 -9.34 -36.48 -22.55
N ALA A 110 -10.40 -37.21 -22.19
CA ALA A 110 -10.30 -38.52 -21.58
C ALA A 110 -9.50 -39.46 -22.51
N GLY A 111 -8.20 -39.60 -22.26
CA GLY A 111 -7.33 -40.46 -23.06
C GLY A 111 -5.93 -39.92 -23.39
N THR A 112 -5.64 -38.63 -23.22
CA THR A 112 -4.25 -38.12 -23.37
C THR A 112 -3.65 -37.87 -22.01
N GLY A 113 -3.03 -38.91 -21.45
CA GLY A 113 -2.20 -38.81 -20.26
C GLY A 113 -1.07 -37.82 -20.50
N ALA A 114 -1.19 -36.64 -19.90
CA ALA A 114 -0.08 -35.79 -19.55
C ALA A 114 -0.53 -34.97 -18.35
N ASP A 115 -0.45 -35.61 -17.17
CA ASP A 115 -0.25 -34.87 -15.93
C ASP A 115 1.09 -34.15 -16.09
N ALA A 116 1.07 -32.98 -16.74
CA ALA A 116 2.22 -32.14 -16.93
C ALA A 116 2.54 -31.54 -15.57
N ALA A 117 3.16 -32.35 -14.71
CA ALA A 117 3.66 -31.93 -13.42
C ALA A 117 4.54 -30.71 -13.66
N VAL A 118 4.05 -29.53 -13.25
CA VAL A 118 4.81 -28.29 -13.32
C VAL A 118 6.05 -28.53 -12.48
N ALA A 119 7.22 -28.60 -13.12
CA ALA A 119 8.47 -28.82 -12.43
C ALA A 119 8.74 -27.63 -11.52
N VAL A 120 8.45 -27.80 -10.22
CA VAL A 120 8.77 -26.82 -9.19
C VAL A 120 10.17 -27.10 -8.65
N CYS A 121 10.92 -26.03 -8.39
CA CYS A 121 12.22 -26.19 -7.75
C CYS A 121 12.07 -26.68 -6.30
N ALA A 122 12.97 -27.57 -5.88
CA ALA A 122 13.10 -27.96 -4.47
C ALA A 122 13.92 -26.91 -3.71
N ILE A 123 13.25 -25.87 -3.20
CA ILE A 123 13.86 -24.77 -2.44
C ILE A 123 13.08 -24.48 -1.17
N GLY A 124 13.75 -23.85 -0.20
CA GLY A 124 13.07 -23.26 0.96
C GLY A 124 12.41 -21.94 0.59
N LEU A 125 11.19 -21.73 1.09
CA LEU A 125 10.51 -20.44 0.99
C LEU A 125 10.81 -19.60 2.25
N PRO A 126 10.91 -18.27 2.14
CA PRO A 126 10.93 -17.39 3.30
C PRO A 126 9.67 -17.61 4.16
N GLU A 127 9.83 -17.61 5.48
CA GLU A 127 8.78 -18.00 6.43
C GLU A 127 7.49 -17.18 6.24
N ARG A 128 7.61 -15.87 6.02
CA ARG A 128 6.48 -14.96 5.85
C ARG A 128 6.03 -14.75 4.40
N LEU A 129 6.66 -15.42 3.43
CA LEU A 129 6.24 -15.32 2.03
C LEU A 129 4.76 -15.72 1.80
N PRO A 130 4.23 -16.79 2.44
CA PRO A 130 2.82 -17.15 2.29
C PRO A 130 1.85 -16.04 2.71
N GLU A 131 2.16 -15.30 3.77
CA GLU A 131 1.34 -14.17 4.25
C GLU A 131 1.39 -12.99 3.27
N VAL A 132 2.58 -12.65 2.76
CA VAL A 132 2.74 -11.63 1.72
C VAL A 132 1.90 -11.98 0.49
N MET A 133 2.02 -13.22 -0.01
CA MET A 133 1.27 -13.67 -1.17
C MET A 133 -0.25 -13.70 -0.90
N ALA A 134 -0.66 -13.98 0.34
CA ALA A 134 -2.06 -13.90 0.74
C ALA A 134 -2.57 -12.45 0.74
N ALA A 135 -1.80 -11.49 1.27
CA ALA A 135 -2.15 -10.08 1.27
C ALA A 135 -2.29 -9.51 -0.16
N ILE A 136 -1.39 -9.89 -1.08
CA ILE A 136 -1.51 -9.50 -2.51
C ILE A 136 -2.80 -10.05 -3.10
N ARG A 137 -3.10 -11.34 -2.89
CA ARG A 137 -4.36 -11.92 -3.38
C ARG A 137 -5.57 -11.25 -2.73
N ALA A 138 -5.48 -10.89 -1.46
CA ALA A 138 -6.56 -10.30 -0.67
C ALA A 138 -6.92 -8.87 -1.11
N ALA A 139 -5.95 -8.13 -1.66
CA ALA A 139 -6.10 -6.73 -2.00
C ALA A 139 -7.21 -6.46 -3.04
N ASP A 140 -7.86 -5.32 -2.87
CA ASP A 140 -8.84 -4.75 -3.81
C ASP A 140 -8.52 -3.29 -4.17
N ARG A 141 -7.55 -2.69 -3.47
CA ARG A 141 -7.11 -1.30 -3.63
C ARG A 141 -5.61 -1.20 -3.70
N ILE A 142 -5.13 -0.24 -4.51
CA ILE A 142 -3.74 0.14 -4.64
C ILE A 142 -3.60 1.67 -4.54
N GLU A 143 -2.59 2.14 -3.82
CA GLU A 143 -2.33 3.58 -3.68
C GLU A 143 -0.85 3.87 -3.40
N ARG A 144 -0.44 5.11 -3.69
CA ARG A 144 0.86 5.64 -3.24
C ARG A 144 0.78 6.06 -1.79
N THR A 145 1.78 5.71 -1.00
CA THR A 145 1.90 6.20 0.39
C THR A 145 2.60 7.57 0.43
N PRO A 146 2.45 8.34 1.53
CA PRO A 146 3.20 9.59 1.72
C PRO A 146 4.73 9.42 1.67
N GLN A 147 5.21 8.22 1.97
CA GLN A 147 6.64 7.85 1.89
C GLN A 147 7.04 7.37 0.49
N ASN A 148 6.21 7.60 -0.52
CA ASN A 148 6.40 7.20 -1.92
C ASN A 148 6.48 5.67 -2.14
N GLY A 149 5.94 4.88 -1.20
CA GLY A 149 5.72 3.45 -1.37
C GLY A 149 4.43 3.16 -2.12
N VAL A 150 4.19 1.87 -2.38
CA VAL A 150 2.90 1.36 -2.85
C VAL A 150 2.26 0.57 -1.72
N ARG A 151 0.99 0.86 -1.44
CA ARG A 151 0.18 0.09 -0.51
C ARG A 151 -0.88 -0.68 -1.27
N LEU A 152 -0.89 -2.00 -1.10
CA LEU A 152 -2.00 -2.88 -1.45
C LEU A 152 -2.83 -3.09 -0.20
N SER A 153 -4.15 -3.00 -0.30
CA SER A 153 -5.05 -3.25 0.83
C SER A 153 -6.35 -3.87 0.35
N GLY A 154 -6.96 -4.70 1.20
CA GLY A 154 -8.25 -5.32 0.92
C GLY A 154 -8.51 -6.50 1.84
N ARG A 155 -9.79 -6.78 2.10
CA ARG A 155 -10.23 -7.96 2.87
C ARG A 155 -9.53 -8.18 4.22
N GLY A 156 -9.20 -7.10 4.92
CA GLY A 156 -8.53 -7.13 6.23
C GLY A 156 -7.01 -7.26 6.17
N HIS A 157 -6.42 -7.32 4.98
CA HIS A 157 -4.98 -7.35 4.78
C HIS A 157 -4.45 -6.02 4.23
N SER A 158 -3.18 -5.74 4.50
CA SER A 158 -2.43 -4.68 3.84
C SER A 158 -0.97 -5.07 3.60
N LEU A 159 -0.40 -4.64 2.48
CA LEU A 159 0.99 -4.86 2.13
C LEU A 159 1.59 -3.52 1.68
N THR A 160 2.71 -3.13 2.28
CA THR A 160 3.46 -1.95 1.87
C THR A 160 4.73 -2.39 1.15
N LEU A 161 4.95 -1.82 -0.03
CA LEU A 161 6.08 -2.09 -0.91
C LEU A 161 6.89 -0.80 -1.15
N PHE A 162 8.21 -0.93 -1.17
CA PHE A 162 9.10 0.13 -1.62
C PHE A 162 9.87 -0.32 -2.86
N GLY A 163 9.95 0.57 -3.87
CA GLY A 163 10.72 0.30 -5.07
C GLY A 163 12.21 0.17 -4.76
N GLN A 164 12.91 -0.68 -5.51
CA GLN A 164 14.36 -0.87 -5.43
C GLN A 164 15.08 -0.22 -6.60
#